data_AF-A0A920QLK3-F1
#
_entry.id   AF-A0A920QLK3-F1
#
_cell.length_a   1.000
_cell.length_b   1.000
_cell.length_c   1.000
_cell.angle_alpha   90.00
_cell.angle_beta   90.00
_cell.angle_gamma   90.00
#
_symmetry.space_group_name_H-M   'P 1'
#
loop_
_entity.id
_entity.type
_entity.pdbx_description
1 polymer ?
#
loop_
_entity_poly.entity_id
_entity_poly.type
_entity_poly.pdbx_seq_one_letter_code
_entity_poly.pdbx_strand_id
1 'polypeptide(L)'
;MFGWTEERRELDYLRFAGASDETAKEVKIFGLSDFFGSRYRKLAGEYYQANKNLSVRRAAWGGLLSTVGSLGYYTAYAVIIYRTVYGELTLGDLKFLSGSFFRLRSLMEAILIRFSSIADSALYLRDLFDFLEMKPNISTSDNSLHFQVKS
;
A
#
# COMPACT_ATOMS: atom_id res chain seq x y z
N MET A 1 -2.00 8.70 -6.15
CA MET A 1 -0.61 9.08 -6.40
C MET A 1 -0.51 9.46 -7.86
N PHE A 2 -0.23 10.74 -8.12
CA PHE A 2 -0.11 11.36 -9.44
C PHE A 2 1.05 10.72 -10.24
N GLY A 3 1.23 11.00 -11.53
CA GLY A 3 2.19 10.29 -12.39
C GLY A 3 3.67 10.46 -11.99
N TRP A 4 4.19 9.50 -11.22
CA TRP A 4 5.60 9.38 -10.80
C TRP A 4 6.25 8.11 -11.38
N THR A 5 5.92 7.74 -12.62
CA THR A 5 6.46 6.53 -13.28
C THR A 5 7.96 6.66 -13.62
N GLU A 6 8.47 7.89 -13.79
CA GLU A 6 9.88 8.14 -14.08
C GLU A 6 10.77 7.93 -12.84
N GLU A 7 10.48 8.60 -11.71
CA GLU A 7 11.29 8.45 -10.49
C GLU A 7 11.23 7.02 -9.93
N ARG A 8 10.10 6.32 -10.06
CA ARG A 8 9.99 4.91 -9.61
C ARG A 8 10.86 3.97 -10.45
N ARG A 9 10.93 4.21 -11.77
CA ARG A 9 11.80 3.45 -12.66
C ARG A 9 13.27 3.78 -12.43
N GLU A 10 13.60 5.06 -12.21
CA GLU A 10 14.94 5.45 -11.78
C GLU A 10 15.33 4.72 -10.49
N LEU A 11 14.42 4.65 -9.50
CA LEU A 11 14.66 3.94 -8.25
C LEU A 11 14.92 2.43 -8.45
N ASP A 12 14.16 1.76 -9.32
CA ASP A 12 14.38 0.36 -9.67
C ASP A 12 15.67 0.14 -10.45
N TYR A 13 16.04 1.04 -11.38
CA TYR A 13 17.32 0.98 -12.09
C TYR A 13 18.49 1.19 -11.15
N LEU A 14 18.41 2.16 -10.24
CA LEU A 14 19.43 2.39 -9.20
C LEU A 14 19.55 1.17 -8.28
N ARG A 15 18.43 0.51 -7.95
CA ARG A 15 18.41 -0.70 -7.12
C ARG A 15 18.97 -1.91 -7.84
N PHE A 16 18.67 -2.07 -9.14
CA PHE A 16 19.19 -3.14 -9.99
C PHE A 16 20.69 -2.98 -10.25
N ALA A 17 21.14 -1.78 -10.62
CA ALA A 17 22.55 -1.46 -10.83
C ALA A 17 23.39 -1.57 -9.54
N GLY A 18 22.80 -1.30 -8.38
CA GLY A 18 23.46 -1.47 -7.08
C GLY A 18 23.50 -2.93 -6.58
N ALA A 19 22.60 -3.80 -7.07
CA ALA A 19 22.45 -5.19 -6.61
C ALA A 19 22.96 -6.25 -7.62
N SER A 20 23.26 -5.86 -8.86
CA SER A 20 23.77 -6.76 -9.90
C SER A 20 25.30 -6.84 -9.89
N ASP A 21 25.84 -8.05 -9.79
CA ASP A 21 27.28 -8.34 -9.84
C ASP A 21 27.92 -7.99 -11.21
N GLU A 22 27.12 -7.89 -12.27
CA GLU A 22 27.56 -7.59 -13.64
C GLU A 22 27.93 -6.10 -13.81
N THR A 23 27.18 -5.20 -13.16
CA THR A 23 27.41 -3.74 -13.19
C THR A 23 28.25 -3.24 -12.01
N ALA A 24 28.36 -4.03 -10.93
CA ALA A 24 29.16 -3.70 -9.75
C ALA A 24 30.63 -3.43 -10.05
N LYS A 25 31.20 -4.10 -11.06
CA LYS A 25 32.60 -3.89 -11.48
C LYS A 25 32.81 -2.53 -12.13
N GLU A 26 31.90 -2.11 -13.01
CA GLU A 26 31.96 -0.81 -13.69
C GLU A 26 31.72 0.34 -12.71
N VAL A 27 30.71 0.20 -11.83
CA VAL A 27 30.41 1.20 -10.79
C VAL A 27 31.61 1.42 -9.85
N LYS A 28 32.35 0.35 -9.54
CA LYS A 28 33.56 0.41 -8.72
C LYS A 28 34.78 0.99 -9.45
N ILE A 29 34.96 0.67 -10.73
CA ILE A 29 36.06 1.20 -11.56
C ILE A 29 35.91 2.70 -11.79
N PHE A 30 34.69 3.18 -12.03
CA PHE A 30 34.42 4.59 -12.29
C PHE A 30 34.09 5.41 -11.03
N GLY A 31 34.06 4.79 -9.84
CA GLY A 31 33.82 5.49 -8.56
C GLY A 31 32.41 6.08 -8.39
N LEU A 32 31.41 5.62 -9.14
CA LEU A 32 30.05 6.19 -9.08
C LEU A 32 29.23 5.72 -7.87
N SER A 33 29.76 4.84 -7.02
CA SER A 33 29.04 4.24 -5.87
C SER A 33 28.37 5.29 -4.97
N ASP A 34 29.07 6.40 -4.68
CA ASP A 34 28.54 7.46 -3.82
C ASP A 34 27.48 8.32 -4.52
N PHE A 35 27.61 8.53 -5.83
CA PHE A 35 26.62 9.23 -6.65
C PHE A 35 25.32 8.43 -6.76
N PHE A 36 25.42 7.14 -7.09
CA PHE A 36 24.27 6.23 -7.12
C PHE A 36 23.59 6.12 -5.74
N GLY A 37 24.37 5.93 -4.67
CA GLY A 37 23.85 5.77 -3.31
C GLY A 37 23.22 7.03 -2.72
N SER A 38 23.74 8.23 -3.03
CA SER A 38 23.15 9.49 -2.59
C SER A 38 21.84 9.79 -3.33
N ARG A 39 21.82 9.57 -4.65
CA ARG A 39 20.64 9.78 -5.49
C ARG A 39 19.51 8.80 -5.15
N TYR A 40 19.83 7.52 -4.94
CA TYR A 40 18.87 6.53 -4.45
C TYR A 40 18.29 6.92 -3.08
N ARG A 41 19.12 7.31 -2.12
CA ARG A 41 18.64 7.72 -0.78
C ARG A 41 17.71 8.92 -0.82
N LYS A 42 18.02 9.91 -1.66
CA LYS A 42 17.18 11.10 -1.85
C LYS A 42 15.81 10.71 -2.43
N LEU A 43 15.82 9.98 -3.55
CA LEU A 43 14.60 9.59 -4.27
C LEU A 43 13.72 8.65 -3.42
N ALA A 44 14.34 7.68 -2.74
CA ALA A 44 13.64 6.78 -1.81
C ALA A 44 13.05 7.52 -0.60
N GLY A 45 13.77 8.52 -0.08
CA GLY A 45 13.30 9.34 1.04
C GLY A 45 12.08 10.18 0.67
N GLU A 46 12.11 10.84 -0.49
CA GLU A 46 10.99 11.62 -1.03
C GLU A 46 9.76 10.73 -1.27
N TYR A 47 9.96 9.55 -1.88
CA TYR A 47 8.91 8.56 -2.11
C TYR A 47 8.28 8.05 -0.81
N TYR A 48 9.12 7.70 0.16
CA TYR A 48 8.69 7.21 1.45
C TYR A 48 7.84 8.26 2.16
N GLN A 49 8.24 9.53 2.17
CA GLN A 49 7.47 10.59 2.82
C GLN A 49 6.15 10.90 2.13
N ALA A 50 6.14 10.92 0.79
CA ALA A 50 4.92 11.16 0.02
C ALA A 50 3.84 10.09 0.29
N ASN A 51 4.22 8.81 0.37
CA ASN A 51 3.28 7.71 0.58
C ASN A 51 2.96 7.46 2.07
N LYS A 52 3.90 7.74 2.96
CA LYS A 52 3.75 7.46 4.39
C LYS A 52 2.61 8.25 5.02
N ASN A 53 2.46 9.53 4.71
CA ASN A 53 1.46 10.36 5.41
C ASN A 53 0.02 9.85 5.17
N LEU A 54 -0.33 9.54 3.92
CA LEU A 54 -1.65 9.02 3.55
C LEU A 54 -1.91 7.62 4.12
N SER A 55 -0.91 6.73 4.04
CA SER A 55 -1.02 5.36 4.57
C SER A 55 -1.09 5.34 6.09
N VAL A 56 -0.28 6.15 6.77
CA VAL A 56 -0.30 6.28 8.24
C VAL A 56 -1.61 6.88 8.71
N ARG A 57 -2.12 7.92 8.03
CA ARG A 57 -3.41 8.52 8.40
C ARG A 57 -4.57 7.53 8.23
N ARG A 58 -4.57 6.73 7.15
CA ARG A 58 -5.56 5.65 6.96
C ARG A 58 -5.46 4.59 8.05
N ALA A 59 -4.26 4.09 8.33
CA ALA A 59 -4.03 3.09 9.36
C ALA A 59 -4.43 3.61 10.75
N ALA A 60 -4.13 4.88 11.06
CA ALA A 60 -4.51 5.52 12.30
C ALA A 60 -6.03 5.60 12.45
N TRP A 61 -6.75 6.08 11.43
CA TRP A 61 -8.22 6.11 11.46
C TRP A 61 -8.83 4.72 11.56
N GLY A 62 -8.30 3.73 10.81
CA GLY A 62 -8.74 2.34 10.90
C GLY A 62 -8.57 1.75 12.30
N GLY A 63 -7.40 1.98 12.92
CA GLY A 63 -7.13 1.53 14.30
C GLY A 63 -8.02 2.22 15.34
N LEU A 64 -8.26 3.53 15.19
CA LEU A 64 -9.11 4.29 16.09
C LEU A 64 -10.58 3.82 16.00
N LEU A 65 -11.11 3.69 14.79
CA LEU A 65 -12.46 3.14 14.54
C LEU A 65 -12.62 1.70 15.06
N SER A 66 -11.62 0.84 14.86
CA SER A 66 -11.63 -0.53 15.38
C SER A 66 -11.63 -0.56 16.91
N THR A 67 -10.85 0.32 17.55
CA THR A 67 -10.79 0.44 19.02
C THR A 67 -12.13 0.92 19.58
N VAL A 68 -12.74 1.93 18.98
CA VAL A 68 -14.07 2.43 19.36
C VAL A 68 -15.13 1.34 19.20
N GLY A 69 -15.13 0.62 18.07
CA GLY A 69 -16.02 -0.52 17.86
C GLY A 69 -15.81 -1.63 18.89
N SER A 70 -14.56 -1.85 19.30
CA SER A 70 -14.21 -2.83 20.33
C SER A 70 -14.75 -2.47 21.69
N LEU A 71 -14.53 -1.22 22.12
CA LEU A 71 -15.04 -0.69 23.37
C LEU A 71 -16.58 -0.70 23.38
N GLY A 72 -17.21 -0.30 22.29
CA GLY A 72 -18.66 -0.34 22.12
C GLY A 72 -19.21 -1.75 22.29
N TYR A 73 -18.56 -2.75 21.67
CA TYR A 73 -18.96 -4.15 21.82
C TYR A 73 -18.87 -4.65 23.26
N TYR A 74 -17.75 -4.40 23.95
CA TYR A 74 -17.60 -4.85 25.34
C TYR A 74 -18.55 -4.12 26.29
N THR A 75 -18.78 -2.82 26.06
CA THR A 75 -19.75 -2.03 26.83
C THR A 75 -21.17 -2.59 26.64
N ALA A 76 -21.58 -2.83 25.39
CA ALA A 76 -22.87 -3.42 25.08
C ALA A 76 -23.01 -4.81 25.73
N TYR A 77 -21.97 -5.63 25.64
CA TYR A 77 -21.96 -6.96 26.23
C TYR A 77 -22.13 -6.91 27.76
N ALA A 78 -21.42 -6.02 28.44
CA ALA A 78 -21.55 -5.80 29.88
C ALA A 78 -22.96 -5.34 30.26
N VAL A 79 -23.56 -4.41 29.49
CA VAL A 79 -24.94 -3.94 29.70
C VAL A 79 -25.96 -5.07 29.53
N ILE A 80 -25.81 -5.91 28.51
CA ILE A 80 -26.72 -7.04 28.29
C ILE A 80 -26.63 -8.01 29.48
N ILE A 81 -25.43 -8.39 29.92
CA ILE A 81 -25.24 -9.26 31.09
C ILE A 81 -25.87 -8.64 32.33
N TYR A 82 -25.60 -7.35 32.58
CA TYR A 82 -26.17 -6.63 33.72
C TYR A 82 -27.70 -6.74 33.71
N ARG A 83 -28.37 -6.38 32.60
CA ARG A 83 -29.83 -6.45 32.48
C ARG A 83 -30.39 -7.87 32.62
N THR A 84 -29.66 -8.88 32.15
CA THR A 84 -30.04 -10.29 32.34
C THR A 84 -29.97 -10.70 33.82
N VAL A 85 -28.95 -10.27 34.57
CA VAL A 85 -28.81 -10.59 36.00
C VAL A 85 -29.92 -9.94 36.83
N TYR A 86 -30.35 -8.73 36.48
CA TYR A 86 -31.48 -8.05 37.14
C TYR A 86 -32.87 -8.53 36.67
N GLY A 87 -32.92 -9.52 35.76
CA GLY A 87 -34.17 -10.14 35.31
C GLY A 87 -34.96 -9.34 34.26
N GLU A 88 -34.40 -8.24 33.72
CA GLU A 88 -35.03 -7.48 32.63
C GLU A 88 -34.96 -8.22 31.28
N LEU A 89 -33.98 -9.09 31.12
CA LEU A 89 -33.76 -9.90 29.92
C LEU A 89 -33.70 -11.38 30.28
N THR A 90 -34.23 -12.24 29.40
CA THR A 90 -34.15 -13.69 29.58
C THR A 90 -32.76 -14.23 29.20
N LEU A 91 -32.47 -15.47 29.59
CA LEU A 91 -31.26 -16.18 29.16
C LEU A 91 -31.22 -16.39 27.63
N GLY A 92 -32.39 -16.50 26.99
CA GLY A 92 -32.52 -16.57 25.53
C GLY A 92 -32.12 -15.26 24.87
N ASP A 93 -32.60 -14.14 25.41
CA ASP A 93 -32.26 -12.80 24.91
C ASP A 93 -30.78 -12.51 25.03
N LEU A 94 -30.15 -12.89 26.15
CA LEU A 94 -28.70 -12.78 26.32
C LEU A 94 -27.96 -13.46 25.17
N LYS A 95 -28.26 -14.73 24.88
CA LYS A 95 -27.60 -15.48 23.81
C LYS A 95 -27.85 -14.85 22.43
N PHE A 96 -29.10 -14.49 22.15
CA PHE A 96 -29.49 -13.90 20.88
C PHE A 96 -28.82 -12.54 20.64
N LEU A 97 -28.90 -11.63 21.61
CA LEU A 97 -28.31 -10.29 21.53
C LEU A 97 -26.78 -10.39 21.47
N SER A 98 -26.16 -11.21 22.32
CA SER A 98 -24.70 -11.40 22.32
C SER A 98 -24.19 -11.88 20.96
N GLY A 99 -24.83 -12.90 20.39
CA GLY A 99 -24.46 -13.42 19.07
C GLY A 99 -24.69 -12.41 17.95
N SER A 100 -25.80 -11.68 18.00
CA SER A 100 -26.14 -10.66 16.99
C SER A 100 -25.18 -9.47 17.04
N PHE A 101 -24.85 -8.98 18.23
CA PHE A 101 -23.87 -7.90 18.41
C PHE A 101 -22.46 -8.33 17.98
N PHE A 102 -22.05 -9.57 18.29
CA PHE A 102 -20.77 -10.08 17.79
C PHE A 102 -20.73 -10.11 16.27
N ARG A 103 -21.79 -10.62 15.62
CA ARG A 103 -21.88 -10.64 14.15
C ARG A 103 -21.87 -9.23 13.57
N LEU A 104 -22.60 -8.29 14.15
CA LEU A 104 -22.62 -6.89 13.73
C LEU A 104 -21.22 -6.26 13.80
N ARG A 105 -20.52 -6.45 14.92
CA ARG A 105 -19.13 -5.99 15.10
C ARG A 105 -18.22 -6.55 14.00
N SER A 106 -18.26 -7.87 13.77
CA SER A 106 -17.40 -8.53 12.78
C SER A 106 -17.69 -8.05 11.36
N LEU A 107 -18.96 -7.80 11.02
CA LEU A 107 -19.35 -7.24 9.72
C LEU A 107 -18.83 -5.81 9.55
N MET A 108 -18.92 -4.98 10.58
CA MET A 108 -18.38 -3.61 10.55
C MET A 108 -16.86 -3.62 10.34
N GLU A 109 -16.14 -4.47 11.05
CA GLU A 109 -14.69 -4.64 10.90
C GLU A 109 -14.32 -5.11 9.48
N ALA A 110 -15.07 -6.09 8.95
CA ALA A 110 -14.87 -6.57 7.59
C ALA A 110 -15.10 -5.48 6.53
N ILE A 111 -16.09 -4.60 6.72
CA ILE A 111 -16.33 -3.46 5.82
C ILE A 111 -15.14 -2.49 5.83
N LEU A 112 -14.61 -2.16 7.01
CA LEU A 112 -13.45 -1.26 7.13
C LEU A 112 -12.22 -1.83 6.42
N ILE A 113 -11.94 -3.12 6.60
CA ILE A 113 -10.81 -3.81 5.94
C ILE A 113 -11.02 -3.83 4.42
N ARG A 114 -12.23 -4.21 3.97
CA ARG A 114 -12.55 -4.25 2.53
C ARG A 114 -12.45 -2.88 1.89
N PHE A 115 -12.89 -1.82 2.55
CA PHE A 115 -12.76 -0.46 2.05
C PHE A 115 -11.30 -0.08 1.81
N SER A 116 -10.40 -0.39 2.76
CA SER A 116 -8.97 -0.14 2.57
C SER A 116 -8.41 -0.92 1.38
N SER A 117 -8.76 -2.21 1.27
CA SER A 117 -8.32 -3.04 0.15
C SER A 117 -8.81 -2.52 -1.20
N ILE A 118 -10.07 -2.07 -1.30
CA ILE A 118 -10.62 -1.50 -2.54
C ILE A 118 -9.90 -0.20 -2.90
N ALA A 119 -9.63 0.66 -1.91
CA ALA A 119 -8.87 1.88 -2.14
C ALA A 119 -7.46 1.58 -2.68
N ASP A 120 -6.79 0.57 -2.14
CA ASP A 120 -5.48 0.14 -2.63
C ASP A 120 -5.55 -0.49 -4.04
N SER A 121 -6.56 -1.30 -4.31
CA SER A 121 -6.81 -1.85 -5.65
C SER A 121 -7.09 -0.75 -6.68
N ALA A 122 -7.85 0.28 -6.33
CA ALA A 122 -8.11 1.41 -7.22
C ALA A 122 -6.84 2.19 -7.55
N LEU A 123 -5.91 2.31 -6.60
CA LEU A 123 -4.61 2.93 -6.84
C LEU A 123 -3.78 2.09 -7.81
N TYR A 124 -3.70 0.77 -7.61
CA TYR A 124 -3.01 -0.14 -8.53
C TYR A 124 -3.58 -0.07 -9.94
N LEU A 125 -4.90 -0.02 -10.06
CA LEU A 125 -5.60 0.01 -11.33
C LEU A 125 -5.32 1.31 -12.09
N ARG A 126 -5.24 2.45 -11.38
CA ARG A 126 -4.76 3.71 -12.00
C ARG A 126 -3.33 3.57 -12.50
N ASP A 127 -2.42 3.05 -11.68
CA ASP A 127 -1.01 2.90 -12.06
C ASP A 127 -0.86 1.98 -13.31
N LEU A 128 -1.71 0.96 -13.44
CA LEU A 128 -1.77 0.09 -14.62
C LEU A 128 -2.19 0.88 -15.87
N PHE A 129 -3.23 1.69 -15.79
CA PHE A 129 -3.67 2.50 -16.94
C PHE A 129 -2.65 3.58 -17.31
N ASP A 130 -2.04 4.25 -16.32
CA ASP A 130 -0.96 5.21 -16.54
C ASP A 130 0.22 4.56 -17.31
N PHE A 131 0.52 3.29 -17.02
CA PHE A 131 1.53 2.52 -17.76
C PHE A 131 1.09 2.21 -19.20
N LEU A 132 -0.16 1.80 -19.42
CA LEU A 132 -0.68 1.48 -20.75
C LEU A 132 -0.76 2.70 -21.67
N GLU A 133 -0.94 3.90 -21.11
CA GLU A 133 -0.96 5.17 -21.85
C GLU A 133 0.45 5.71 -22.16
N MET A 134 1.49 5.14 -21.55
CA MET A 134 2.86 5.62 -21.70
C MET A 134 3.37 5.42 -23.13
N LYS A 135 3.72 6.51 -23.81
CA LYS A 135 4.27 6.45 -25.18
C LYS A 135 5.76 6.07 -25.15
N PRO A 136 6.24 5.21 -26.07
CA PRO A 136 7.65 4.88 -26.18
C PRO A 136 8.46 6.12 -26.56
N ASN A 137 9.46 6.46 -25.74
CA ASN A 137 10.34 7.61 -25.97
C ASN A 137 11.51 7.29 -26.93
N ILE A 138 11.56 6.06 -27.45
CA ILE A 138 12.54 5.60 -28.43
C ILE A 138 11.82 5.57 -29.78
N SER A 139 11.88 6.66 -30.53
CA SER A 139 11.54 6.65 -31.95
C SER A 139 12.74 6.14 -32.73
N THR A 140 12.58 5.09 -33.54
CA THR A 140 13.57 4.73 -34.56
C THR A 140 13.75 5.95 -35.46
N SER A 141 14.90 6.61 -35.37
CA SER A 141 15.26 7.65 -36.33
C SER A 141 15.34 6.99 -37.70
N ASP A 142 14.73 7.61 -38.71
CA ASP A 142 14.69 7.16 -40.12
C ASP A 142 16.10 7.01 -40.77
N ASN A 143 17.16 7.33 -40.02
CA ASN A 143 18.56 7.27 -40.42
C ASN A 143 19.40 6.29 -39.55
N SER A 144 18.78 5.23 -39.01
CA SER A 144 19.51 4.16 -38.31
C SER A 144 20.44 3.44 -39.28
N LEU A 145 21.76 3.52 -39.04
CA LEU A 145 22.76 2.84 -39.86
C LEU A 145 22.51 1.33 -39.85
N HIS A 146 22.24 0.76 -41.03
CA HIS A 146 22.12 -0.68 -41.23
C HIS A 146 23.42 -1.36 -40.76
N PHE A 147 23.32 -2.24 -39.76
CA PHE A 147 24.45 -3.08 -39.35
C PHE A 147 24.75 -4.07 -40.48
N GLN A 148 25.78 -3.77 -41.26
CA GLN A 148 26.30 -4.69 -42.27
C GLN A 148 27.07 -5.80 -41.56
N VAL A 149 26.40 -6.92 -41.35
CA VAL A 149 27.07 -8.18 -41.00
C VAL A 149 27.89 -8.59 -42.21
N LYS A 150 29.20 -8.36 -42.16
CA LYS A 150 30.13 -8.89 -43.15
C LYS A 150 30.25 -10.40 -42.90
N SER A 151 29.67 -11.20 -43.79
CA SER A 151 29.84 -12.67 -43.84
C SER A 151 31.25 -13.03 -44.27
#